data_AF-A0AAV2K4W9-F1
#
_entry.id   AF-A0AAV2K4W9-F1
#
_cell.length_a   1.000
_cell.length_b   1.000
_cell.length_c   1.000
_cell.angle_alpha   90.00
_cell.angle_beta   90.00
_cell.angle_gamma   90.00
#
_symmetry.space_group_name_H-M   'P 1'
#
loop_
_entity.id
_entity.type
_entity.pdbx_description
1 polymer ?
#
loop_
_entity_poly.entity_id
_entity_poly.type
_entity_poly.pdbx_seq_one_letter_code
_entity_poly.pdbx_strand_id
1 'polypeptide(L)'
;MQWEEVQWEEVQWEEVQWLEMQWEEVQWEKVQWEEVQWEEGQWMEVQWEEAQWEEVQWLEMQWEEVQWEKVQWEEVQWEEVQWMEVQWEEAQWEEVQWMEVHWEEMQWEEVQWLEVQWEEAQWEEVQWMEVHWEEMQWEEVQWLEVQWLEVQWEEVQWLEVQWEEVQWEEVQWLEMQWEEVQWEKVQWEEVQWEEVQWMEVQWEEAQWEEVQWLEMQWEEVQWEKVQWEEVQWEEVQWMEVQWEEAQWEEVQWMEVHWEEMQWEEVQWLEVQWEEAQWEEVQWMEVHWEEMQWEEVQWLEVQWLEVQWEEVQWLEVQWEEVQWEEVQWEEVQWMEVQWEEVQWEEMQWEEVQWMEVHWEEMQWEEVLVTKFIPNKSEGQAHAEDVP
;
A
#
# COMPACT_ATOMS: atom_id res chain seq x y z
N MET A 1 -4.96 26.24 -38.40
CA MET A 1 -4.96 25.84 -39.83
C MET A 1 -5.15 24.34 -39.90
N GLN A 2 -5.75 23.80 -40.96
CA GLN A 2 -5.97 22.35 -41.10
C GLN A 2 -4.98 21.76 -42.11
N TRP A 3 -4.35 20.65 -41.74
CA TRP A 3 -3.42 19.88 -42.56
C TRP A 3 -3.90 18.44 -42.64
N GLU A 4 -3.99 17.90 -43.87
CA GLU A 4 -4.60 16.57 -44.10
C GLU A 4 -3.58 15.43 -44.08
N GLU A 5 -2.38 15.61 -44.65
CA GLU A 5 -1.36 14.56 -44.70
C GLU A 5 0.01 15.23 -44.81
N VAL A 6 0.86 14.99 -43.83
CA VAL A 6 2.16 15.66 -43.74
C VAL A 6 3.23 14.67 -43.31
N GLN A 7 4.29 14.58 -44.13
CA GLN A 7 5.42 13.68 -43.92
C GLN A 7 6.73 14.46 -43.98
N TRP A 8 7.60 14.23 -43.01
CA TRP A 8 8.94 14.79 -43.03
C TRP A 8 9.99 13.80 -42.52
N GLU A 9 11.17 13.86 -43.15
CA GLU A 9 12.31 13.00 -42.80
C GLU A 9 13.16 13.62 -41.67
N GLU A 10 13.54 14.90 -41.78
CA GLU A 10 14.31 15.60 -40.75
C GLU A 10 13.90 17.07 -40.70
N VAL A 11 13.42 17.52 -39.53
CA VAL A 11 13.06 18.93 -39.34
C VAL A 11 13.49 19.42 -37.97
N GLN A 12 13.92 20.67 -37.94
CA GLN A 12 14.29 21.41 -36.74
C GLN A 12 13.51 22.70 -36.71
N TRP A 13 12.96 23.04 -35.56
CA TRP A 13 12.24 24.29 -35.32
C TRP A 13 12.76 24.96 -34.07
N GLU A 14 12.92 26.27 -34.15
CA GLU A 14 13.41 27.13 -33.08
C GLU A 14 12.49 28.35 -33.00
N GLU A 15 12.14 28.78 -31.78
CA GLU A 15 11.38 30.02 -31.51
C GLU A 15 10.04 30.10 -32.27
N VAL A 16 9.23 29.02 -32.24
CA VAL A 16 7.99 28.93 -33.01
C VAL A 16 6.75 29.01 -32.11
N GLN A 17 5.75 29.73 -32.58
CA GLN A 17 4.43 29.82 -31.96
C GLN A 17 3.35 29.34 -32.93
N TRP A 18 2.53 28.40 -32.49
CA TRP A 18 1.41 27.86 -33.25
C TRP A 18 0.09 28.05 -32.49
N LEU A 19 -0.96 28.35 -33.26
CA LEU A 19 -2.30 28.68 -32.76
C LEU A 19 -3.35 27.99 -33.62
N GLU A 20 -4.34 27.37 -32.97
CA GLU A 20 -5.53 26.79 -33.58
C GLU A 20 -5.19 25.80 -34.71
N MET A 21 -4.46 24.72 -34.40
CA MET A 21 -3.99 23.76 -35.40
C MET A 21 -4.75 22.44 -35.37
N GLN A 22 -5.01 21.90 -36.57
CA GLN A 22 -5.64 20.60 -36.75
C GLN A 22 -4.82 19.77 -37.73
N TRP A 23 -4.45 18.58 -37.30
CA TRP A 23 -3.62 17.64 -38.04
C TRP A 23 -4.32 16.29 -38.09
N GLU A 24 -4.56 15.80 -39.31
CA GLU A 24 -5.26 14.53 -39.50
C GLU A 24 -4.27 13.36 -39.50
N GLU A 25 -3.27 13.36 -40.39
CA GLU A 25 -2.25 12.31 -40.46
C GLU A 25 -0.86 12.95 -40.53
N VAL A 26 -0.02 12.63 -39.56
CA VAL A 26 1.33 13.19 -39.48
C VAL A 26 2.36 12.12 -39.13
N GLN A 27 3.41 12.07 -39.96
CA GLN A 27 4.54 11.15 -39.79
C GLN A 27 5.86 11.94 -39.79
N TRP A 28 6.67 11.66 -38.78
CA TRP A 28 7.99 12.24 -38.63
C TRP A 28 9.01 11.15 -38.30
N GLU A 29 10.07 11.07 -39.10
CA GLU A 29 11.20 10.17 -38.81
C GLU A 29 12.09 10.78 -37.72
N LYS A 30 12.48 12.05 -37.87
CA LYS A 30 13.30 12.74 -36.87
C LYS A 30 12.92 14.20 -36.72
N VAL A 31 12.59 14.60 -35.50
CA VAL A 31 12.28 15.99 -35.19
C VAL A 31 13.02 16.50 -33.97
N GLN A 32 13.32 17.79 -33.98
CA GLN A 32 13.79 18.52 -32.81
C GLN A 32 13.04 19.86 -32.72
N TRP A 33 12.60 20.18 -31.51
CA TRP A 33 11.88 21.40 -31.19
C TRP A 33 12.53 22.07 -29.98
N GLU A 34 12.90 23.33 -30.15
CA GLU A 34 13.52 24.16 -29.11
C GLU A 34 12.73 25.47 -28.98
N GLU A 35 12.37 25.86 -27.76
CA GLU A 35 11.67 27.11 -27.44
C GLU A 35 10.34 27.25 -28.21
N VAL A 36 9.43 26.29 -28.03
CA VAL A 36 8.20 26.20 -28.84
C VAL A 36 6.96 26.33 -27.99
N GLN A 37 5.96 27.04 -28.52
CA GLN A 37 4.68 27.23 -27.87
C GLN A 37 3.53 26.80 -28.79
N TRP A 38 2.63 26.01 -28.24
CA TRP A 38 1.42 25.54 -28.90
C TRP A 38 0.19 25.89 -28.07
N GLU A 39 -0.79 26.48 -28.74
CA GLU A 39 -2.09 26.81 -28.17
C GLU A 39 -3.19 26.25 -29.10
N GLU A 40 -4.13 25.51 -28.53
CA GLU A 40 -5.29 24.93 -29.21
C GLU A 40 -4.90 24.01 -30.39
N GLY A 41 -4.56 22.76 -30.09
CA GLY A 41 -4.09 21.78 -31.06
C GLY A 41 -4.89 20.48 -31.04
N GLN A 42 -5.18 19.95 -32.23
CA GLN A 42 -5.80 18.64 -32.38
C GLN A 42 -5.00 17.78 -33.36
N TRP A 43 -4.74 16.55 -32.96
CA TRP A 43 -3.99 15.57 -33.70
C TRP A 43 -4.75 14.25 -33.70
N MET A 44 -4.96 13.67 -34.89
CA MET A 44 -5.84 12.50 -35.05
C MET A 44 -5.11 11.18 -35.29
N GLU A 45 -3.99 11.20 -36.03
CA GLU A 45 -3.13 10.04 -36.24
C GLU A 45 -1.70 10.54 -36.35
N VAL A 46 -0.87 10.17 -35.38
CA VAL A 46 0.50 10.67 -35.32
C VAL A 46 1.50 9.58 -35.04
N GLN A 47 2.56 9.55 -35.85
CA GLN A 47 3.66 8.62 -35.71
C GLN A 47 4.98 9.37 -35.68
N TRP A 48 5.79 9.05 -34.67
CA TRP A 48 7.11 9.59 -34.48
C TRP A 48 8.11 8.47 -34.22
N GLU A 49 9.14 8.38 -35.05
CA GLU A 49 10.25 7.45 -34.80
C GLU A 49 11.22 8.04 -33.76
N GLU A 50 11.68 9.28 -33.97
CA GLU A 50 12.53 9.99 -33.00
C GLU A 50 12.11 11.45 -32.82
N ALA A 51 11.87 11.84 -31.57
CA ALA A 51 11.61 13.24 -31.25
C ALA A 51 12.31 13.72 -29.97
N GLN A 52 12.71 14.98 -30.02
CA GLN A 52 13.30 15.68 -28.88
C GLN A 52 12.65 17.05 -28.75
N TRP A 53 12.31 17.39 -27.51
CA TRP A 53 11.61 18.61 -27.15
C TRP A 53 12.32 19.25 -25.96
N GLU A 54 12.72 20.50 -26.12
CA GLU A 54 13.43 21.29 -25.11
C GLU A 54 12.75 22.65 -24.97
N GLU A 55 12.44 23.05 -23.74
CA GLU A 55 11.77 24.32 -23.41
C GLU A 55 10.43 24.50 -24.16
N VAL A 56 9.49 23.57 -23.98
CA VAL A 56 8.24 23.52 -24.76
C VAL A 56 7.02 23.72 -23.87
N GLN A 57 6.05 24.48 -24.38
CA GLN A 57 4.77 24.72 -23.71
C GLN A 57 3.59 24.31 -24.60
N TRP A 58 2.68 23.54 -24.02
CA TRP A 58 1.46 23.05 -24.66
C TRP A 58 0.24 23.40 -23.83
N LEU A 59 -0.74 24.05 -24.47
CA LEU A 59 -2.00 24.45 -23.86
C LEU A 59 -3.18 24.01 -24.71
N GLU A 60 -4.17 23.35 -24.12
CA GLU A 60 -5.41 22.91 -24.78
C GLU A 60 -5.11 21.95 -25.95
N MET A 61 -4.59 20.77 -25.63
CA MET A 61 -4.18 19.78 -26.63
C MET A 61 -5.04 18.52 -26.61
N GLN A 62 -5.36 18.02 -27.79
CA GLN A 62 -6.05 16.75 -27.98
C GLN A 62 -5.29 15.88 -28.97
N TRP A 63 -5.02 14.65 -28.54
CA TRP A 63 -4.31 13.65 -29.31
C TRP A 63 -5.13 12.35 -29.34
N GLU A 64 -5.45 11.91 -30.55
CA GLU A 64 -6.05 10.61 -30.83
C GLU A 64 -5.01 9.78 -31.61
N GLU A 65 -4.94 8.48 -31.33
CA GLU A 65 -4.13 7.48 -32.03
C GLU A 65 -2.66 7.93 -32.24
N VAL A 66 -1.85 7.84 -31.19
CA VAL A 66 -0.45 8.29 -31.23
C VAL A 66 0.52 7.15 -30.96
N GLN A 67 1.60 7.10 -31.74
CA GLN A 67 2.69 6.15 -31.57
C GLN A 67 4.03 6.87 -31.52
N TRP A 68 4.78 6.59 -30.46
CA TRP A 68 6.14 7.07 -30.25
C TRP A 68 7.10 5.90 -30.07
N GLU A 69 8.07 5.77 -30.97
CA GLU A 69 9.13 4.78 -30.79
C GLU A 69 10.17 5.30 -29.78
N LYS A 70 10.68 6.53 -30.00
CA LYS A 70 11.66 7.14 -29.10
C LYS A 70 11.39 8.61 -28.88
N VAL A 71 11.20 9.00 -27.63
CA VAL A 71 11.00 10.40 -27.26
C VAL A 71 11.87 10.84 -26.10
N GLN A 72 12.23 12.12 -26.10
CA GLN A 72 12.84 12.81 -24.97
C GLN A 72 12.19 14.19 -24.80
N TRP A 73 11.82 14.50 -23.56
CA TRP A 73 11.25 15.78 -23.15
C TRP A 73 12.07 16.36 -22.00
N GLU A 74 12.54 17.59 -22.16
CA GLU A 74 13.33 18.33 -21.19
C GLU A 74 12.74 19.72 -21.01
N GLU A 75 12.46 20.12 -19.76
CA GLU A 75 11.88 21.42 -19.41
C GLU A 75 10.54 21.70 -20.12
N VAL A 76 9.54 20.82 -19.91
CA VAL A 76 8.27 20.84 -20.67
C VAL A 76 7.08 21.09 -19.78
N GLN A 77 6.14 21.91 -20.26
CA GLN A 77 4.90 22.22 -19.56
C GLN A 77 3.68 21.87 -20.41
N TRP A 78 2.74 21.19 -19.77
CA TRP A 78 1.47 20.76 -20.35
C TRP A 78 0.30 21.21 -19.48
N GLU A 79 -0.66 21.89 -20.09
CA GLU A 79 -1.87 22.41 -19.45
C GLU A 79 -3.09 22.06 -20.30
N GLU A 80 -4.12 21.48 -19.68
CA GLU A 80 -5.38 21.08 -20.32
C GLU A 80 -5.15 20.11 -21.49
N VAL A 81 -4.71 18.88 -21.20
CA VAL A 81 -4.29 17.92 -22.23
C VAL A 81 -5.07 16.63 -22.16
N GLN A 82 -5.47 16.13 -23.32
CA GLN A 82 -6.18 14.86 -23.47
C GLN A 82 -5.45 13.96 -24.47
N TRP A 83 -5.20 12.73 -24.04
CA TRP A 83 -4.61 11.67 -24.83
C TRP A 83 -5.54 10.47 -24.87
N MET A 84 -5.72 9.90 -26.06
CA MET A 84 -6.53 8.71 -26.30
C MET A 84 -5.79 7.77 -27.25
N GLU A 85 -5.72 6.49 -26.89
CA GLU A 85 -5.06 5.44 -27.68
C GLU A 85 -3.59 5.76 -28.00
N VAL A 86 -2.73 5.80 -26.98
CA VAL A 86 -1.30 6.12 -27.17
C VAL A 86 -0.40 4.96 -26.78
N GLN A 87 0.65 4.76 -27.59
CA GLN A 87 1.70 3.78 -27.37
C GLN A 87 3.07 4.46 -27.33
N TRP A 88 3.85 4.15 -26.30
CA TRP A 88 5.22 4.60 -26.11
C TRP A 88 6.15 3.39 -25.93
N GLU A 89 7.18 3.28 -26.77
CA GLU A 89 8.18 2.20 -26.68
C GLU A 89 9.42 2.59 -25.85
N GLU A 90 9.93 3.82 -26.00
CA GLU A 90 11.01 4.38 -25.17
C GLU A 90 10.74 5.86 -24.91
N ALA A 91 10.50 6.23 -23.66
CA ALA A 91 10.23 7.61 -23.29
C ALA A 91 11.05 8.09 -22.10
N GLN A 92 11.58 9.31 -22.20
CA GLN A 92 12.31 9.97 -21.12
C GLN A 92 11.74 11.37 -20.89
N TRP A 93 11.48 11.68 -19.63
CA TRP A 93 10.91 12.96 -19.20
C TRP A 93 11.76 13.51 -18.05
N GLU A 94 12.28 14.71 -18.22
CA GLU A 94 13.12 15.41 -17.25
C GLU A 94 12.59 16.83 -17.05
N GLU A 95 12.36 17.22 -15.80
CA GLU A 95 11.85 18.55 -15.42
C GLU A 95 10.53 18.91 -16.12
N VAL A 96 9.50 18.07 -15.90
CA VAL A 96 8.21 18.19 -16.60
C VAL A 96 7.07 18.55 -15.65
N GLN A 97 6.16 19.40 -16.11
CA GLN A 97 4.97 19.79 -15.35
C GLN A 97 3.71 19.51 -16.14
N TRP A 98 2.76 18.84 -15.49
CA TRP A 98 1.45 18.51 -16.03
C TRP A 98 0.35 19.10 -15.16
N MET A 99 -0.62 19.75 -15.81
CA MET A 99 -1.78 20.36 -15.16
C MET A 99 -3.05 20.02 -15.95
N GLU A 100 -4.06 19.49 -15.26
CA GLU A 100 -5.37 19.11 -15.85
C GLU A 100 -5.21 18.16 -17.04
N VAL A 101 -4.85 16.91 -16.75
CA VAL A 101 -4.48 15.92 -17.77
C VAL A 101 -5.30 14.66 -17.70
N HIS A 102 -5.65 14.13 -18.87
CA HIS A 102 -6.45 12.92 -19.01
C HIS A 102 -5.82 11.95 -20.01
N TRP A 103 -5.62 10.71 -19.57
CA TRP A 103 -5.04 9.63 -20.35
C TRP A 103 -6.02 8.44 -20.39
N GLU A 104 -6.41 8.04 -21.59
CA GLU A 104 -7.33 6.91 -21.82
C GLU A 104 -6.75 5.91 -22.84
N GLU A 105 -6.69 4.63 -22.48
CA GLU A 105 -6.16 3.55 -23.32
C GLU A 105 -4.67 3.72 -23.67
N MET A 106 -3.80 3.59 -22.66
CA MET A 106 -2.35 3.81 -22.81
C MET A 106 -1.52 2.55 -22.64
N GLN A 107 -0.42 2.47 -23.40
CA GLN A 107 0.62 1.47 -23.23
C GLN A 107 2.00 2.13 -23.18
N TRP A 108 2.75 1.83 -22.13
CA TRP A 108 4.07 2.37 -21.88
C TRP A 108 5.08 1.25 -21.63
N GLU A 109 6.13 1.21 -22.43
CA GLU A 109 7.27 0.32 -22.29
C GLU A 109 8.56 1.15 -22.11
N GLU A 110 9.50 0.66 -21.30
CA GLU A 110 10.84 1.26 -21.09
C GLU A 110 10.83 2.79 -20.83
N VAL A 111 10.16 3.22 -19.75
CA VAL A 111 9.93 4.65 -19.48
C VAL A 111 10.70 5.13 -18.25
N GLN A 112 11.23 6.35 -18.34
CA GLN A 112 11.90 7.03 -17.24
C GLN A 112 11.33 8.43 -17.03
N TRP A 113 11.00 8.73 -15.77
CA TRP A 113 10.55 10.05 -15.33
C TRP A 113 11.48 10.54 -14.22
N LEU A 114 11.95 11.78 -14.34
CA LEU A 114 12.80 12.45 -13.37
C LEU A 114 12.31 13.88 -13.12
N GLU A 115 12.16 14.26 -11.85
CA GLU A 115 11.75 15.61 -11.45
C GLU A 115 10.43 16.05 -12.11
N VAL A 116 9.35 15.26 -11.94
CA VAL A 116 8.06 15.54 -12.59
C VAL A 116 6.96 15.83 -11.58
N GLN A 117 6.14 16.83 -11.94
CA GLN A 117 5.02 17.31 -11.14
C GLN A 117 3.71 17.15 -11.89
N TRP A 118 2.71 16.62 -11.18
CA TRP A 118 1.35 16.43 -11.67
C TRP A 118 0.35 17.11 -10.76
N GLU A 119 -0.47 17.98 -11.34
CA GLU A 119 -1.63 18.60 -10.70
C GLU A 119 -2.88 18.19 -11.50
N GLU A 120 -3.83 17.52 -10.85
CA GLU A 120 -5.09 17.05 -11.46
C GLU A 120 -4.86 16.09 -12.64
N ALA A 121 -4.55 14.82 -12.34
CA ALA A 121 -4.26 13.81 -13.35
C ALA A 121 -5.23 12.62 -13.29
N GLN A 122 -5.74 12.20 -14.45
CA GLN A 122 -6.63 11.05 -14.59
C GLN A 122 -6.07 10.05 -15.59
N TRP A 123 -6.03 8.78 -15.19
CA TRP A 123 -5.54 7.66 -15.97
C TRP A 123 -6.57 6.54 -15.99
N GLU A 124 -7.02 6.15 -17.18
CA GLU A 124 -8.03 5.11 -17.40
C GLU A 124 -7.51 4.09 -18.43
N GLU A 125 -7.60 2.81 -18.11
CA GLU A 125 -7.19 1.69 -18.98
C GLU A 125 -5.70 1.80 -19.39
N VAL A 126 -4.79 1.76 -18.41
CA VAL A 126 -3.36 2.02 -18.63
C VAL A 126 -2.49 0.82 -18.27
N GLN A 127 -1.49 0.53 -19.12
CA GLN A 127 -0.49 -0.50 -18.89
C GLN A 127 0.93 0.08 -18.87
N TRP A 128 1.68 -0.27 -17.84
CA TRP A 128 3.08 0.14 -17.63
C TRP A 128 3.98 -1.09 -17.49
N MET A 129 5.09 -1.09 -18.23
CA MET A 129 6.10 -2.14 -18.21
C MET A 129 7.51 -1.53 -18.19
N GLU A 130 8.36 -2.00 -17.28
CA GLU A 130 9.76 -1.55 -17.15
C GLU A 130 9.86 -0.03 -16.94
N VAL A 131 9.30 0.47 -15.83
CA VAL A 131 9.17 1.91 -15.58
C VAL A 131 9.94 2.35 -14.34
N HIS A 132 10.59 3.50 -14.44
CA HIS A 132 11.30 4.13 -13.34
C HIS A 132 10.81 5.56 -13.11
N TRP A 133 10.41 5.86 -11.87
CA TRP A 133 9.97 7.17 -11.41
C TRP A 133 10.87 7.66 -10.27
N GLU A 134 11.49 8.81 -10.44
CA GLU A 134 12.43 9.40 -9.45
C GLU A 134 12.10 10.87 -9.22
N GLU A 135 11.98 11.30 -7.95
CA GLU A 135 11.69 12.68 -7.56
C GLU A 135 10.35 13.20 -8.11
N MET A 136 9.25 12.55 -7.71
CA MET A 136 7.90 12.87 -8.22
C MET A 136 7.03 13.58 -7.18
N GLN A 137 6.14 14.46 -7.66
CA GLN A 137 5.08 15.07 -6.85
C GLN A 137 3.73 14.94 -7.55
N TRP A 138 2.76 14.42 -6.83
CA TRP A 138 1.41 14.15 -7.33
C TRP A 138 0.35 14.80 -6.43
N GLU A 139 -0.48 15.65 -7.03
CA GLU A 139 -1.61 16.33 -6.39
C GLU A 139 -2.91 16.02 -7.15
N GLU A 140 -3.91 15.49 -6.44
CA GLU A 140 -5.24 15.14 -6.97
C GLU A 140 -5.19 14.17 -8.18
N VAL A 141 -4.88 12.89 -7.91
CA VAL A 141 -4.68 11.89 -8.97
C VAL A 141 -5.67 10.73 -8.87
N GLN A 142 -6.15 10.27 -10.03
CA GLN A 142 -7.03 9.12 -10.13
C GLN A 142 -6.49 8.10 -11.14
N TRP A 143 -6.45 6.84 -10.71
CA TRP A 143 -6.04 5.71 -11.52
C TRP A 143 -7.17 4.67 -11.55
N LEU A 144 -7.63 4.33 -12.75
CA LEU A 144 -8.72 3.38 -12.98
C LEU A 144 -8.30 2.31 -13.99
N GLU A 145 -8.46 1.04 -13.63
CA GLU A 145 -8.14 -0.10 -14.49
C GLU A 145 -6.67 -0.09 -14.98
N VAL A 146 -5.73 -0.10 -14.03
CA VAL A 146 -4.29 0.10 -14.32
C VAL A 146 -3.47 -1.13 -13.98
N GLN A 147 -2.51 -1.46 -14.83
CA GLN A 147 -1.57 -2.57 -14.62
C GLN A 147 -0.13 -2.08 -14.63
N TRP A 148 0.63 -2.48 -13.62
CA TRP A 148 2.03 -2.14 -13.43
C TRP A 148 2.88 -3.42 -13.34
N LEU A 149 3.91 -3.51 -14.19
CA LEU A 149 4.84 -4.64 -14.22
C LEU A 149 6.29 -4.13 -14.24
N GLU A 150 7.13 -4.67 -13.36
CA GLU A 150 8.55 -4.31 -13.27
C GLU A 150 8.76 -2.78 -13.07
N VAL A 151 8.27 -2.26 -11.93
CA VAL A 151 8.20 -0.81 -11.69
C VAL A 151 8.98 -0.41 -10.45
N GLN A 152 9.69 0.72 -10.55
CA GLN A 152 10.46 1.29 -9.46
C GLN A 152 10.04 2.74 -9.21
N TRP A 153 9.75 3.05 -7.96
CA TRP A 153 9.44 4.39 -7.46
C TRP A 153 10.45 4.80 -6.38
N GLU A 154 11.09 5.95 -6.55
CA GLU A 154 12.08 6.52 -5.62
C GLU A 154 11.75 7.99 -5.35
N GLU A 155 11.75 8.39 -4.08
CA GLU A 155 11.53 9.78 -3.64
C GLU A 155 10.21 10.40 -4.17
N VAL A 156 9.07 9.78 -3.87
CA VAL A 156 7.77 10.24 -4.39
C VAL A 156 6.81 10.69 -3.30
N GLN A 157 6.14 11.80 -3.57
CA GLN A 157 5.13 12.40 -2.69
C GLN A 157 3.76 12.43 -3.36
N TRP A 158 2.75 11.94 -2.62
CA TRP A 158 1.35 11.93 -3.03
C TRP A 158 0.49 12.68 -2.02
N LEU A 159 -0.24 13.70 -2.48
CA LEU A 159 -1.12 14.48 -1.61
C LEU A 159 -2.53 13.87 -1.50
N GLU A 160 -3.18 13.63 -2.63
CA GLU A 160 -4.51 13.03 -2.72
C GLU A 160 -4.53 12.09 -3.92
N VAL A 161 -4.79 10.80 -3.67
CA VAL A 161 -4.79 9.80 -4.74
C VAL A 161 -5.82 8.70 -4.52
N GLN A 162 -6.45 8.31 -5.62
CA GLN A 162 -7.42 7.23 -5.68
C GLN A 162 -6.98 6.18 -6.70
N TRP A 163 -7.04 4.91 -6.28
CA TRP A 163 -6.73 3.76 -7.11
C TRP A 163 -7.92 2.80 -7.12
N GLU A 164 -8.47 2.53 -8.30
CA GLU A 164 -9.59 1.62 -8.50
C GLU A 164 -9.23 0.55 -9.55
N GLU A 165 -9.35 -0.73 -9.17
CA GLU A 165 -9.11 -1.88 -10.05
C GLU A 165 -7.67 -1.94 -10.60
N VAL A 166 -6.69 -1.94 -9.68
CA VAL A 166 -5.27 -1.80 -10.01
C VAL A 166 -4.49 -3.06 -9.64
N GLN A 167 -3.55 -3.44 -10.49
CA GLN A 167 -2.68 -4.60 -10.31
C GLN A 167 -1.20 -4.21 -10.37
N TRP A 168 -0.42 -4.74 -9.44
CA TRP A 168 1.02 -4.51 -9.30
C TRP A 168 1.77 -5.85 -9.25
N GLU A 169 2.76 -6.03 -10.13
CA GLU A 169 3.61 -7.22 -10.21
C GLU A 169 5.08 -6.79 -10.31
N GLU A 170 5.94 -7.34 -9.43
CA GLU A 170 7.38 -7.04 -9.37
C GLU A 170 7.69 -5.54 -9.15
N VAL A 171 7.23 -4.98 -8.03
CA VAL A 171 7.26 -3.53 -7.79
C VAL A 171 8.07 -3.15 -6.56
N GLN A 172 8.83 -2.06 -6.66
CA GLN A 172 9.62 -1.51 -5.56
C GLN A 172 9.27 -0.05 -5.29
N TRP A 173 9.05 0.27 -4.02
CA TRP A 173 8.74 1.60 -3.53
C TRP A 173 9.76 1.99 -2.46
N LEU A 174 10.48 3.11 -2.67
CA LEU A 174 11.54 3.58 -1.79
C LEU A 174 11.39 5.07 -1.47
N GLU A 175 11.35 5.42 -0.19
CA GLU A 175 11.24 6.82 0.28
C GLU A 175 9.93 7.49 -0.18
N MET A 176 8.79 6.89 0.16
CA MET A 176 7.47 7.39 -0.23
C MET A 176 6.78 8.18 0.89
N GLN A 177 6.03 9.22 0.50
CA GLN A 177 5.15 9.96 1.41
C GLN A 177 3.74 10.05 0.83
N TRP A 178 2.77 9.60 1.61
CA TRP A 178 1.36 9.58 1.24
C TRP A 178 0.53 10.32 2.28
N GLU A 179 -0.19 11.36 1.85
CA GLU A 179 -1.04 12.16 2.74
C GLU A 179 -2.47 11.58 2.81
N GLU A 180 -3.23 11.57 1.71
CA GLU A 180 -4.59 11.02 1.67
C GLU A 180 -4.74 10.00 0.52
N VAL A 181 -5.01 8.74 0.84
CA VAL A 181 -5.06 7.66 -0.17
C VAL A 181 -6.26 6.75 -0.02
N GLN A 182 -6.87 6.40 -1.16
CA GLN A 182 -7.94 5.41 -1.24
C GLN A 182 -7.61 4.33 -2.25
N TRP A 183 -7.79 3.07 -1.84
CA TRP A 183 -7.56 1.88 -2.64
C TRP A 183 -8.82 1.01 -2.69
N GLU A 184 -9.35 0.80 -3.90
CA GLU A 184 -10.49 -0.07 -4.16
C GLU A 184 -10.11 -1.19 -5.14
N LYS A 185 -10.29 -2.45 -4.72
CA LYS A 185 -10.07 -3.67 -5.53
C LYS A 185 -8.67 -3.75 -6.12
N VAL A 186 -7.67 -3.87 -5.27
CA VAL A 186 -6.26 -3.87 -5.68
C VAL A 186 -5.53 -5.15 -5.32
N GLN A 187 -4.56 -5.49 -6.17
CA GLN A 187 -3.77 -6.72 -6.08
C GLN A 187 -2.28 -6.43 -6.19
N TRP A 188 -1.50 -7.07 -5.32
CA TRP A 188 -0.06 -6.91 -5.23
C TRP A 188 0.62 -8.28 -5.23
N GLU A 189 1.57 -8.48 -6.14
CA GLU A 189 2.38 -9.70 -6.26
C GLU A 189 3.87 -9.32 -6.33
N GLU A 190 4.69 -9.92 -5.47
CA GLU A 190 6.15 -9.69 -5.40
C GLU A 190 6.52 -8.20 -5.20
N VAL A 191 6.03 -7.59 -4.10
CA VAL A 191 6.18 -6.14 -3.86
C VAL A 191 7.03 -5.83 -2.63
N GLN A 192 7.85 -4.78 -2.74
CA GLN A 192 8.73 -4.30 -1.68
C GLN A 192 8.48 -2.81 -1.39
N TRP A 193 8.35 -2.50 -0.10
CA TRP A 193 8.22 -1.15 0.42
C TRP A 193 9.33 -0.87 1.44
N GLU A 194 10.05 0.24 1.26
CA GLU A 194 11.15 0.67 2.13
C GLU A 194 11.04 2.18 2.42
N GLU A 195 11.11 2.55 3.70
CA GLU A 195 11.06 3.94 4.18
C GLU A 195 9.79 4.71 3.74
N VAL A 196 8.61 4.23 4.14
CA VAL A 196 7.33 4.79 3.67
C VAL A 196 6.49 5.33 4.82
N GLN A 197 5.90 6.51 4.59
CA GLN A 197 5.03 7.19 5.53
C GLN A 197 3.62 7.39 4.94
N TRP A 198 2.61 7.02 5.72
CA TRP A 198 1.20 7.19 5.40
C TRP A 198 0.49 7.99 6.48
N MET A 199 -0.20 9.06 6.10
CA MET A 199 -0.99 9.87 7.03
C MET A 199 -2.42 9.35 7.15
N GLU A 200 -3.18 9.31 6.06
CA GLU A 200 -4.54 8.75 6.02
C GLU A 200 -4.69 7.80 4.83
N VAL A 201 -5.07 6.55 5.11
CA VAL A 201 -5.28 5.55 4.05
C VAL A 201 -6.47 4.65 4.31
N GLN A 202 -7.22 4.39 3.25
CA GLN A 202 -8.38 3.51 3.26
C GLN A 202 -8.25 2.44 2.19
N TRP A 203 -8.51 1.20 2.57
CA TRP A 203 -8.50 0.05 1.68
C TRP A 203 -9.82 -0.71 1.77
N GLU A 204 -10.57 -0.76 0.67
CA GLU A 204 -11.85 -1.47 0.64
C GLU A 204 -11.67 -2.97 0.37
N GLU A 205 -10.92 -3.32 -0.68
CA GLU A 205 -10.63 -4.71 -1.07
C GLU A 205 -9.20 -4.81 -1.56
N ALA A 206 -8.33 -5.52 -0.83
CA ALA A 206 -6.92 -5.67 -1.17
C ALA A 206 -6.42 -7.12 -1.02
N GLN A 207 -5.59 -7.56 -1.95
CA GLN A 207 -4.91 -8.85 -1.91
C GLN A 207 -3.41 -8.68 -2.09
N TRP A 208 -2.63 -9.38 -1.27
CA TRP A 208 -1.19 -9.26 -1.22
C TRP A 208 -0.55 -10.65 -1.22
N GLU A 209 0.39 -10.89 -2.13
CA GLU A 209 1.14 -12.12 -2.28
C GLU A 209 2.66 -11.80 -2.34
N GLU A 210 3.45 -12.43 -1.48
CA GLU A 210 4.91 -12.28 -1.42
C GLU A 210 5.38 -10.83 -1.21
N VAL A 211 4.97 -10.21 -0.09
CA VAL A 211 5.19 -8.78 0.15
C VAL A 211 6.10 -8.50 1.34
N GLN A 212 7.00 -7.53 1.17
CA GLN A 212 7.94 -7.10 2.21
C GLN A 212 7.79 -5.61 2.52
N TRP A 213 7.75 -5.30 3.81
CA TRP A 213 7.62 -3.94 4.34
C TRP A 213 8.72 -3.65 5.35
N LEU A 214 9.48 -2.58 5.12
CA LEU A 214 10.62 -2.20 5.94
C LEU A 214 10.59 -0.70 6.30
N GLU A 215 10.64 -0.37 7.59
CA GLU A 215 10.67 1.02 8.08
C GLU A 215 9.39 1.79 7.71
N MET A 216 8.25 1.29 8.16
CA MET A 216 6.93 1.84 7.82
C MET A 216 6.34 2.67 8.96
N GLN A 217 5.69 3.78 8.61
CA GLN A 217 4.93 4.61 9.56
C GLN A 217 3.53 4.87 9.04
N TRP A 218 2.54 4.58 9.88
CA TRP A 218 1.12 4.75 9.56
C TRP A 218 0.42 5.52 10.67
N GLU A 219 -0.19 6.65 10.33
CA GLU A 219 -0.93 7.47 11.30
C GLU A 219 -2.39 7.01 11.42
N GLU A 220 -3.19 7.07 10.35
CA GLU A 220 -4.61 6.67 10.37
C GLU A 220 -4.93 5.70 9.23
N VAL A 221 -5.38 4.49 9.57
CA VAL A 221 -5.60 3.43 8.58
C VAL A 221 -6.90 2.66 8.79
N GLN A 222 -7.63 2.45 7.70
CA GLN A 222 -8.84 1.63 7.67
C GLN A 222 -8.73 0.56 6.59
N TRP A 223 -9.02 -0.67 6.99
CA TRP A 223 -9.05 -1.82 6.11
C TRP A 223 -10.40 -2.52 6.22
N GLU A 224 -11.15 -2.60 5.13
CA GLU A 224 -12.43 -3.32 5.12
C GLU A 224 -12.22 -4.81 4.86
N LYS A 225 -11.68 -5.20 3.70
CA LYS A 225 -11.44 -6.61 3.35
C LYS A 225 -10.06 -6.84 2.80
N VAL A 226 -9.27 -7.63 3.52
CA VAL A 226 -7.91 -7.96 3.09
C VAL A 226 -7.59 -9.44 3.15
N GLN A 227 -6.69 -9.82 2.25
CA GLN A 227 -6.05 -11.13 2.25
C GLN A 227 -4.55 -10.96 2.04
N TRP A 228 -3.78 -11.68 2.84
CA TRP A 228 -2.33 -11.63 2.84
C TRP A 228 -1.75 -13.04 2.80
N GLU A 229 -0.94 -13.30 1.77
CA GLU A 229 -0.21 -14.54 1.55
C GLU A 229 1.29 -14.23 1.55
N GLU A 230 2.06 -14.87 2.44
CA GLU A 230 3.52 -14.73 2.57
C GLU A 230 4.02 -13.28 2.75
N VAL A 231 3.88 -12.73 3.96
CA VAL A 231 4.20 -11.32 4.23
C VAL A 231 5.23 -11.15 5.33
N GLN A 232 6.14 -10.19 5.13
CA GLN A 232 7.17 -9.83 6.10
C GLN A 232 7.10 -8.35 6.44
N TRP A 233 7.16 -8.07 7.74
CA TRP A 233 7.14 -6.72 8.29
C TRP A 233 8.32 -6.51 9.24
N GLU A 234 9.10 -5.47 8.98
CA GLU A 234 10.27 -5.06 9.77
C GLU A 234 10.19 -3.58 10.11
N GLU A 235 10.38 -3.23 11.38
CA GLU A 235 10.39 -1.85 11.90
C GLU A 235 9.14 -1.04 11.53
N VAL A 236 7.98 -1.46 12.04
CA VAL A 236 6.68 -0.88 11.66
C VAL A 236 6.00 -0.18 12.83
N GLN A 237 5.47 1.02 12.59
CA GLN A 237 4.73 1.80 13.57
C GLN A 237 3.34 2.14 13.05
N TRP A 238 2.34 1.89 13.90
CA TRP A 238 0.94 2.22 13.64
C TRP A 238 0.35 3.03 14.79
N MET A 239 -0.30 4.14 14.46
CA MET A 239 -0.92 5.01 15.47
C MET A 239 -2.40 4.66 15.68
N GLU A 240 -3.25 4.77 14.65
CA GLU A 240 -4.67 4.39 14.71
C GLU A 240 -5.04 3.47 13.56
N VAL A 241 -5.50 2.26 13.87
CA VAL A 241 -5.84 1.27 12.84
C VAL A 241 -7.14 0.54 13.12
N GLN A 242 -7.97 0.42 12.09
CA GLN A 242 -9.23 -0.31 12.12
C GLN A 242 -9.26 -1.35 11.01
N TRP A 243 -9.65 -2.57 11.38
CA TRP A 243 -9.83 -3.68 10.46
C TRP A 243 -11.23 -4.28 10.61
N GLU A 244 -11.98 -4.37 9.52
CA GLU A 244 -13.27 -5.07 9.51
C GLU A 244 -13.06 -6.58 9.29
N GLU A 245 -12.47 -6.99 8.17
CA GLU A 245 -12.25 -8.39 7.81
C GLU A 245 -10.81 -8.60 7.31
N ALA A 246 -10.04 -9.47 7.96
CA ALA A 246 -8.70 -9.81 7.49
C ALA A 246 -8.37 -11.30 7.59
N GLN A 247 -7.65 -11.78 6.57
CA GLN A 247 -7.13 -13.14 6.51
C GLN A 247 -5.65 -13.13 6.22
N TRP A 248 -4.90 -13.92 6.99
CA TRP A 248 -3.46 -13.99 6.91
C TRP A 248 -3.01 -15.44 6.90
N GLU A 249 -2.27 -15.84 5.87
CA GLU A 249 -1.78 -17.20 5.74
C GLU A 249 -0.41 -17.41 6.40
N GLU A 250 0.64 -16.75 5.93
CA GLU A 250 1.99 -16.84 6.51
C GLU A 250 2.55 -15.44 6.74
N VAL A 251 2.81 -15.08 7.99
CA VAL A 251 3.25 -13.72 8.33
C VAL A 251 4.35 -13.72 9.38
N GLN A 252 5.36 -12.88 9.13
CA GLN A 252 6.46 -12.64 10.05
C GLN A 252 6.55 -11.16 10.39
N TRP A 253 6.55 -10.88 11.69
CA TRP A 253 6.68 -9.55 12.25
C TRP A 253 7.94 -9.50 13.12
N MET A 254 8.89 -8.62 12.80
CA MET A 254 10.14 -8.54 13.57
C MET A 254 10.11 -7.47 14.66
N GLU A 255 9.75 -6.23 14.33
CA GLU A 255 9.64 -5.14 15.31
C GLU A 255 8.42 -4.29 14.97
N VAL A 256 7.42 -4.29 15.88
CA VAL A 256 6.15 -3.61 15.61
C VAL A 256 5.63 -2.89 16.84
N HIS A 257 5.13 -1.68 16.61
CA HIS A 257 4.50 -0.87 17.64
C HIS A 257 3.11 -0.41 17.20
N TRP A 258 2.11 -0.64 18.06
CA TRP A 258 0.73 -0.21 17.85
C TRP A 258 0.27 0.67 19.01
N GLU A 259 -0.21 1.88 18.72
CA GLU A 259 -0.83 2.75 19.74
C GLU A 259 -2.30 2.39 19.96
N GLU A 260 -3.17 2.55 18.96
CA GLU A 260 -4.61 2.28 19.05
C GLU A 260 -5.08 1.37 17.92
N MET A 261 -5.79 0.30 18.27
CA MET A 261 -6.19 -0.71 17.29
C MET A 261 -7.54 -1.37 17.57
N GLN A 262 -8.33 -1.58 16.51
CA GLN A 262 -9.60 -2.30 16.55
C GLN A 262 -9.71 -3.33 15.43
N TRP A 263 -10.15 -4.54 15.77
CA TRP A 263 -10.43 -5.62 14.83
C TRP A 263 -11.85 -6.16 15.03
N GLU A 264 -12.61 -6.24 13.94
CA GLU A 264 -13.91 -6.90 13.95
C GLU A 264 -13.78 -8.41 13.74
N GLU A 265 -13.30 -8.86 12.58
CA GLU A 265 -13.16 -10.27 12.24
C GLU A 265 -11.76 -10.56 11.65
N VAL A 266 -11.03 -11.50 12.25
CA VAL A 266 -9.69 -11.83 11.76
C VAL A 266 -9.33 -13.30 11.92
N GLN A 267 -8.63 -13.80 10.90
CA GLN A 267 -8.14 -15.17 10.83
C GLN A 267 -6.66 -15.21 10.51
N TRP A 268 -5.92 -15.94 11.32
CA TRP A 268 -4.49 -16.13 11.17
C TRP A 268 -4.16 -17.62 11.14
N LEU A 269 -3.42 -18.05 10.12
CA LEU A 269 -3.01 -19.43 9.93
C LEU A 269 -1.65 -19.71 10.57
N GLU A 270 -0.57 -19.10 10.07
CA GLU A 270 0.78 -19.21 10.62
C GLU A 270 1.38 -17.83 10.83
N VAL A 271 1.73 -17.51 12.08
CA VAL A 271 2.29 -16.19 12.41
C VAL A 271 3.41 -16.29 13.43
N GLN A 272 4.44 -15.48 13.21
CA GLN A 272 5.59 -15.34 14.09
C GLN A 272 5.83 -13.87 14.40
N TRP A 273 5.99 -13.56 15.69
CA TRP A 273 6.41 -12.22 16.14
C TRP A 273 7.68 -12.35 16.96
N GLU A 274 8.69 -11.56 16.60
CA GLU A 274 9.90 -11.44 17.39
C GLU A 274 9.69 -10.43 18.52
N GLU A 275 9.44 -9.15 18.20
CA GLU A 275 9.20 -8.10 19.18
C GLU A 275 7.96 -7.28 18.82
N ALA A 276 7.00 -7.18 19.74
CA ALA A 276 5.89 -6.27 19.53
C ALA A 276 5.24 -5.69 20.79
N GLN A 277 4.73 -4.48 20.62
CA GLN A 277 4.19 -3.64 21.68
C GLN A 277 2.84 -3.07 21.28
N TRP A 278 1.91 -3.11 22.22
CA TRP A 278 0.54 -2.64 22.05
C TRP A 278 0.11 -1.79 23.23
N GLU A 279 -0.37 -0.58 22.95
CA GLU A 279 -0.93 0.30 23.97
C GLU A 279 -2.43 0.04 24.21
N GLU A 280 -3.30 0.24 23.22
CA GLU A 280 -4.75 0.01 23.33
C GLU A 280 -5.26 -0.85 22.18
N VAL A 281 -5.80 -2.03 22.49
CA VAL A 281 -6.31 -2.95 21.46
C VAL A 281 -7.63 -3.59 21.83
N GLN A 282 -8.53 -3.65 20.84
CA GLN A 282 -9.81 -4.33 20.93
C GLN A 282 -9.96 -5.35 19.81
N TRP A 283 -10.30 -6.58 20.21
CA TRP A 283 -10.55 -7.69 19.29
C TRP A 283 -11.94 -8.24 19.51
N MET A 284 -12.75 -8.27 18.45
CA MET A 284 -14.14 -8.74 18.52
C MET A 284 -14.25 -10.24 18.24
N GLU A 285 -13.87 -10.71 17.05
CA GLU A 285 -13.84 -12.14 16.70
C GLU A 285 -12.50 -12.52 16.08
N VAL A 286 -11.80 -13.45 16.73
CA VAL A 286 -10.46 -13.85 16.29
C VAL A 286 -10.24 -15.35 16.33
N HIS A 287 -9.65 -15.86 15.25
CA HIS A 287 -9.23 -17.25 15.13
C HIS A 287 -7.76 -17.37 14.78
N TRP A 288 -7.01 -18.12 15.59
CA TRP A 288 -5.59 -18.40 15.40
C TRP A 288 -5.34 -19.90 15.31
N GLU A 289 -4.67 -20.35 14.25
CA GLU A 289 -4.25 -21.76 14.10
C GLU A 289 -2.87 -22.02 14.74
N GLU A 290 -1.78 -21.50 14.16
CA GLU A 290 -0.41 -21.73 14.65
C GLU A 290 0.34 -20.42 14.91
N MET A 291 0.89 -20.29 16.12
CA MET A 291 1.39 -19.01 16.60
C MET A 291 2.63 -19.11 17.50
N GLN A 292 3.62 -18.25 17.23
CA GLN A 292 4.82 -18.09 18.07
C GLN A 292 5.12 -16.62 18.39
N TRP A 293 5.33 -16.38 19.68
CA TRP A 293 5.63 -15.07 20.24
C TRP A 293 6.95 -15.13 21.03
N GLU A 294 7.95 -14.34 20.63
CA GLU A 294 9.20 -14.23 21.38
C GLU A 294 9.08 -13.21 22.52
N GLU A 295 8.94 -11.92 22.22
CA GLU A 295 8.81 -10.85 23.21
C GLU A 295 7.61 -9.95 22.91
N VAL A 296 6.69 -9.86 23.86
CA VAL A 296 5.44 -9.11 23.67
C VAL A 296 4.99 -8.37 24.93
N GLN A 297 4.52 -7.14 24.73
CA GLN A 297 3.96 -6.29 25.78
C GLN A 297 2.60 -5.74 25.39
N TRP A 298 1.64 -5.90 26.28
CA TRP A 298 0.28 -5.42 26.13
C TRP A 298 -0.09 -4.54 27.32
N LEU A 299 -0.49 -3.30 27.05
CA LEU A 299 -0.87 -2.34 28.08
C LEU A 299 -2.37 -2.45 28.42
N GLU A 300 -3.26 -2.13 27.48
CA GLU A 300 -4.72 -2.25 27.63
C GLU A 300 -5.30 -3.07 26.49
N VAL A 301 -5.91 -4.22 26.83
CA VAL A 301 -6.46 -5.11 25.80
C VAL A 301 -7.80 -5.70 26.17
N GLN A 302 -8.71 -5.72 25.21
CA GLN A 302 -10.02 -6.35 25.31
C GLN A 302 -10.20 -7.38 24.21
N TRP A 303 -10.58 -8.58 24.62
CA TRP A 303 -10.86 -9.70 23.73
C TRP A 303 -12.27 -10.21 23.99
N LEU A 304 -13.11 -10.18 22.95
CA LEU A 304 -14.50 -10.57 23.06
C LEU A 304 -14.68 -12.07 22.78
N GLU A 305 -14.49 -12.51 21.53
CA GLU A 305 -14.55 -13.93 21.14
C GLU A 305 -13.24 -14.37 20.51
N VAL A 306 -12.56 -15.34 21.15
CA VAL A 306 -11.24 -15.78 20.69
C VAL A 306 -11.07 -17.28 20.75
N GLN A 307 -10.52 -17.82 19.66
CA GLN A 307 -10.16 -19.23 19.52
C GLN A 307 -8.69 -19.36 19.14
N TRP A 308 -7.98 -20.19 19.90
CA TRP A 308 -6.57 -20.50 19.67
C TRP A 308 -6.38 -22.01 19.61
N GLU A 309 -5.83 -22.51 18.50
CA GLU A 309 -5.49 -23.93 18.36
C GLU A 309 -4.11 -24.22 18.97
N GLU A 310 -3.02 -23.68 18.42
CA GLU A 310 -1.65 -23.88 18.89
C GLU A 310 -0.91 -22.55 19.10
N VAL A 311 -0.52 -22.25 20.35
CA VAL A 311 0.23 -21.01 20.66
C VAL A 311 1.41 -21.25 21.60
N GLN A 312 2.50 -20.55 21.33
CA GLN A 312 3.69 -20.53 22.17
C GLN A 312 4.09 -19.09 22.50
N TRP A 313 4.22 -18.83 23.80
CA TRP A 313 4.69 -17.55 24.32
C TRP A 313 5.99 -17.75 25.08
N LEU A 314 7.05 -17.03 24.66
CA LEU A 314 8.34 -17.08 25.31
C LEU A 314 8.42 -16.06 26.47
N GLU A 315 8.28 -14.77 26.18
CA GLU A 315 8.19 -13.71 27.19
C GLU A 315 7.01 -12.81 26.89
N VAL A 316 6.12 -12.66 27.88
CA VAL A 316 4.94 -11.81 27.73
C VAL A 316 4.57 -11.08 29.00
N GLN A 317 4.19 -9.82 28.82
CA GLN A 317 3.75 -8.93 29.88
C GLN A 317 2.39 -8.34 29.53
N TRP A 318 1.48 -8.39 30.49
CA TRP A 318 0.13 -7.82 30.39
C TRP A 318 -0.12 -6.91 31.58
N GLU A 319 -0.47 -5.65 31.33
CA GLU A 319 -0.86 -4.72 32.39
C GLU A 319 -2.35 -4.83 32.71
N GLU A 320 -3.24 -4.43 31.79
CA GLU A 320 -4.69 -4.48 31.93
C GLU A 320 -5.32 -5.30 30.79
N VAL A 321 -5.95 -6.43 31.14
CA VAL A 321 -6.57 -7.30 30.13
C VAL A 321 -7.94 -7.80 30.55
N GLN A 322 -8.85 -7.83 29.58
CA GLN A 322 -10.20 -8.35 29.72
C GLN A 322 -10.49 -9.37 28.62
N TRP A 323 -11.05 -10.50 29.04
CA TRP A 323 -11.42 -11.60 28.16
C TRP A 323 -12.87 -12.01 28.45
N GLU A 324 -13.73 -11.96 27.44
CA GLU A 324 -15.12 -12.40 27.57
C GLU A 324 -15.27 -13.90 27.29
N GLU A 325 -15.16 -14.34 26.04
CA GLU A 325 -15.33 -15.73 25.62
C GLU A 325 -14.05 -16.27 24.95
N VAL A 326 -13.35 -17.19 25.63
CA VAL A 326 -12.05 -17.68 25.15
C VAL A 326 -11.90 -19.19 25.18
N GLN A 327 -11.40 -19.74 24.08
CA GLN A 327 -11.10 -21.16 23.92
C GLN A 327 -9.63 -21.35 23.51
N TRP A 328 -8.94 -22.21 24.26
CA TRP A 328 -7.56 -22.57 24.02
C TRP A 328 -7.43 -24.10 23.90
N GLU A 329 -6.91 -24.59 22.78
CA GLU A 329 -6.64 -26.02 22.61
C GLU A 329 -5.26 -26.42 23.19
N GLU A 330 -4.17 -25.94 22.61
CA GLU A 330 -2.80 -26.25 23.04
C GLU A 330 -1.95 -25.00 23.27
N VAL A 331 -1.54 -24.79 24.52
CA VAL A 331 -0.86 -23.54 24.89
C VAL A 331 0.35 -23.76 25.79
N GLN A 332 1.43 -23.07 25.46
CA GLN A 332 2.69 -23.10 26.21
C GLN A 332 3.15 -21.69 26.56
N TRP A 333 3.35 -21.46 27.86
CA TRP A 333 3.91 -20.23 28.39
C TRP A 333 5.24 -20.53 29.07
N MET A 334 6.29 -19.84 28.62
CA MET A 334 7.63 -19.97 29.19
C MET A 334 7.80 -19.00 30.36
N GLU A 335 7.65 -17.70 30.12
CA GLU A 335 7.62 -16.64 31.12
C GLU A 335 6.43 -15.71 30.87
N VAL A 336 5.61 -15.48 31.90
CA VAL A 336 4.47 -14.57 31.82
C VAL A 336 4.31 -13.74 33.08
N GLN A 337 3.93 -12.48 32.88
CA GLN A 337 3.60 -11.54 33.93
C GLN A 337 2.24 -10.90 33.66
N TRP A 338 1.41 -10.86 34.70
CA TRP A 338 0.06 -10.28 34.67
C TRP A 338 -0.10 -9.28 35.82
N GLU A 339 -0.51 -8.06 35.56
CA GLU A 339 -0.86 -7.12 36.63
C GLU A 339 -2.35 -7.23 36.99
N GLU A 340 -3.24 -6.84 36.08
CA GLU A 340 -4.70 -6.87 36.27
C GLU A 340 -5.40 -7.66 35.15
N VAL A 341 -6.08 -8.75 35.53
CA VAL A 341 -6.68 -9.68 34.57
C VAL A 341 -8.10 -10.07 34.96
N GLN A 342 -9.02 -9.98 34.00
CA GLN A 342 -10.42 -10.39 34.15
C GLN A 342 -10.83 -11.39 33.07
N TRP A 343 -11.52 -12.46 33.48
CA TRP A 343 -12.08 -13.48 32.59
C TRP A 343 -13.56 -13.68 32.89
N GLU A 344 -14.42 -13.67 31.88
CA GLU A 344 -15.83 -14.05 32.06
C GLU A 344 -16.00 -15.57 31.85
N GLU A 345 -15.80 -16.06 30.63
CA GLU A 345 -15.94 -17.47 30.24
C GLU A 345 -14.67 -18.02 29.57
N MET A 346 -14.07 -19.06 30.16
CA MET A 346 -12.78 -19.57 29.70
C MET A 346 -12.72 -21.10 29.65
N GLN A 347 -12.20 -21.63 28.54
CA GLN A 347 -11.98 -23.07 28.32
C GLN A 347 -10.55 -23.38 27.88
N TRP A 348 -9.92 -24.34 28.56
CA TRP A 348 -8.59 -24.87 28.22
C TRP A 348 -8.64 -26.38 28.02
N GLU A 349 -8.18 -26.85 26.87
CA GLU A 349 -7.91 -28.27 26.69
C GLU A 349 -6.57 -28.66 27.33
N GLU A 350 -5.46 -28.14 26.81
CA GLU A 350 -4.10 -28.42 27.30
C GLU A 350 -3.29 -27.14 27.54
N VAL A 351 -2.85 -26.92 28.78
CA VAL A 351 -2.02 -25.76 29.14
C VAL A 351 -0.77 -26.13 29.93
N GLN A 352 0.36 -25.52 29.56
CA GLN A 352 1.65 -25.68 30.22
C GLN A 352 2.24 -24.33 30.62
N TRP A 353 2.69 -24.25 31.87
CA TRP A 353 3.30 -23.06 32.44
C TRP A 353 4.67 -23.39 33.03
N MET A 354 5.69 -22.60 32.71
CA MET A 354 7.01 -22.72 33.32
C MET A 354 7.30 -21.66 34.39
N GLU A 355 7.08 -20.38 34.11
CA GLU A 355 7.22 -19.29 35.09
C GLU A 355 6.06 -18.31 34.93
N VAL A 356 5.32 -18.08 36.03
CA VAL A 356 4.09 -17.28 36.03
C VAL A 356 4.06 -16.40 37.26
N HIS A 357 3.89 -15.10 37.03
CA HIS A 357 3.66 -14.09 38.05
C HIS A 357 2.34 -13.37 37.79
N TRP A 358 1.54 -13.15 38.84
CA TRP A 358 0.33 -12.34 38.75
C TRP A 358 0.06 -11.55 40.03
N GLU A 359 -0.46 -10.33 39.90
CA GLU A 359 -0.85 -9.49 41.03
C GLU A 359 -2.34 -9.66 41.39
N GLU A 360 -3.25 -9.35 40.46
CA GLU A 360 -4.70 -9.45 40.64
C GLU A 360 -5.36 -10.21 39.48
N MET A 361 -6.10 -11.28 39.80
CA MET A 361 -6.77 -12.12 38.80
C MET A 361 -8.20 -12.46 39.27
N GLN A 362 -9.17 -12.24 38.38
CA GLN A 362 -10.60 -12.51 38.61
C GLN A 362 -11.16 -13.38 37.48
N TRP A 363 -12.08 -14.28 37.81
CA TRP A 363 -12.79 -15.09 36.81
C TRP A 363 -14.19 -15.50 37.28
N GLU A 364 -15.13 -15.64 36.33
CA GLU A 364 -16.49 -16.15 36.60
C GLU A 364 -16.62 -17.65 36.32
N GLU A 365 -16.38 -18.10 35.08
CA GLU A 365 -16.47 -19.51 34.68
C GLU A 365 -15.19 -20.03 34.00
N VAL A 366 -14.57 -21.05 34.59
CA VAL A 366 -13.31 -21.63 34.08
C VAL A 366 -13.39 -23.15 33.99
N LEU A 367 -13.13 -23.69 32.80
CA LEU A 367 -13.03 -25.12 32.53
C LEU A 367 -11.62 -25.47 32.04
N VAL A 368 -10.92 -26.32 32.77
CA VAL A 368 -9.59 -26.81 32.37
C VAL A 368 -9.60 -28.33 32.33
N THR A 369 -9.31 -28.91 31.17
CA THR A 369 -9.32 -30.37 31.03
C THR A 369 -7.99 -31.03 31.44
N LYS A 370 -6.86 -30.35 31.19
CA LYS A 370 -5.51 -30.85 31.55
C LYS A 370 -4.55 -29.70 31.89
N PHE A 371 -4.02 -29.74 33.12
CA PHE A 371 -3.15 -28.71 33.69
C PHE A 371 -1.81 -29.29 34.16
N ILE A 372 -0.68 -28.69 33.76
CA ILE A 372 0.67 -29.14 34.16
C ILE A 372 1.47 -27.94 34.72
N PRO A 373 1.49 -27.72 36.05
CA PRO A 373 2.18 -26.56 36.64
C PRO A 373 3.64 -26.84 36.96
N ASN A 374 4.51 -25.83 36.79
CA ASN A 374 5.86 -25.77 37.37
C ASN A 374 6.14 -24.44 38.09
N LYS A 375 5.53 -24.26 39.27
CA LYS A 375 5.61 -23.08 40.16
C LYS A 375 4.77 -21.89 39.71
N SER A 376 4.23 -21.20 40.71
CA SER A 376 3.30 -20.10 40.54
C SER A 376 3.20 -19.31 41.87
N GLU A 377 3.15 -17.98 41.84
CA GLU A 377 3.01 -17.12 43.04
C GLU A 377 2.07 -15.94 42.77
N GLY A 378 0.99 -15.79 43.56
CA GLY A 378 0.03 -14.67 43.47
C GLY A 378 -1.23 -14.87 44.35
N GLN A 379 -2.13 -13.87 44.39
CA GLN A 379 -3.44 -13.93 45.08
C GLN A 379 -4.56 -14.07 44.03
N ALA A 380 -5.61 -14.84 44.34
CA ALA A 380 -6.69 -15.10 43.39
C ALA A 380 -8.05 -15.05 44.08
N HIS A 381 -9.04 -14.48 43.40
CA HIS A 381 -10.40 -14.33 43.89
C HIS A 381 -11.40 -14.86 42.85
N ALA A 382 -12.13 -15.92 43.21
CA ALA A 382 -13.23 -16.47 42.42
C ALA A 382 -14.57 -16.01 43.01
N GLU A 383 -15.49 -15.52 42.18
CA GLU A 383 -16.89 -15.41 42.58
C GLU A 383 -17.55 -16.78 42.42
N ASP A 384 -17.86 -17.43 43.56
CA ASP A 384 -18.47 -18.76 43.60
C ASP A 384 -19.83 -18.79 42.84
N VAL A 385 -20.08 -19.85 42.03
CA VAL A 385 -21.29 -20.74 41.99
C VAL A 385 -21.54 -21.33 40.59
N PRO A 386 -21.97 -22.61 40.42
CA PRO A 386 -21.63 -23.89 41.04
C PRO A 386 -21.01 -24.95 40.08
#